data_AF-A0A7S3DFZ0-F1
#
_entry.id   AF-A0A7S3DFZ0-F1
#
_cell.length_a   1.000
_cell.length_b   1.000
_cell.length_c   1.000
_cell.angle_alpha   90.00
_cell.angle_beta   90.00
_cell.angle_gamma   90.00
#
_symmetry.space_group_name_H-M   'P 1'
#
loop_
_entity.id
_entity.type
_entity.pdbx_description
1 polymer ?
#
loop_
_entity_poly.entity_id
_entity_poly.type
_entity_poly.pdbx_seq_one_letter_code
_entity_poly.pdbx_strand_id
1 'polypeptide(L)'
;MVGSSHDLLESLVKYDPPNEGQDLAASGPLSTKGRSKLPPVEKAPQLTQIDEILNAILPPREVDGEDGKSQLQYVSAQPSTRLDVINLQEQLDQRLQYRQARETGICPIREELYAQTFDELIREVTIDCPERGLLLLRVRDEIRMTIAAYQTLYESSVAFGTRKSLQAEQGKAGLEPKIGGLETEKRDLERQGAGGQLKNGKNGKKKFQ
;
A
#
# COMPACT_ATOMS: atom_id res chain seq x y z
N MET A 1 31.15 12.92 -12.90
CA MET A 1 31.32 11.90 -11.85
C MET A 1 30.10 11.02 -11.93
N VAL A 2 30.26 9.82 -12.48
CA VAL A 2 29.13 8.91 -12.73
C VAL A 2 28.87 8.20 -11.40
N GLY A 3 27.84 8.62 -10.68
CA GLY A 3 27.31 7.88 -9.54
C GLY A 3 27.02 6.45 -9.99
N SER A 4 27.41 5.48 -9.18
CA SER A 4 27.26 4.08 -9.54
C SER A 4 25.78 3.73 -9.64
N SER A 5 25.37 2.76 -10.46
CA SER A 5 23.97 2.33 -10.52
C SER A 5 23.43 1.83 -9.17
N HIS A 6 24.32 1.52 -8.22
CA HIS A 6 24.00 1.16 -6.85
C HIS A 6 23.43 2.36 -6.06
N ASP A 7 23.95 3.57 -6.29
CA ASP A 7 23.53 4.81 -5.62
C ASP A 7 22.06 5.16 -5.93
N LEU A 8 21.55 4.75 -7.11
CA LEU A 8 20.16 4.96 -7.55
C LEU A 8 19.15 3.98 -6.92
N LEU A 9 19.65 2.90 -6.29
CA LEU A 9 18.85 1.96 -5.50
C LEU A 9 18.87 2.30 -4.01
N GLU A 10 19.84 3.09 -3.58
CA GLU A 10 19.97 3.56 -2.21
C GLU A 10 18.88 4.58 -1.83
N SER A 11 18.56 4.64 -0.53
CA SER A 11 17.54 5.52 0.03
C SER A 11 17.86 7.00 -0.21
N LEU A 12 16.83 7.81 -0.45
CA LEU A 12 16.93 9.28 -0.45
C LEU A 12 17.16 9.88 0.94
N VAL A 13 16.86 9.13 2.00
CA VAL A 13 17.09 9.54 3.39
C VAL A 13 18.56 9.42 3.75
N LYS A 14 19.11 10.44 4.40
CA LYS A 14 20.52 10.47 4.81
C LYS A 14 20.75 9.67 6.08
N TYR A 15 21.56 8.62 5.98
CA TYR A 15 21.97 7.77 7.09
C TYR A 15 23.45 7.97 7.43
N ASP A 16 23.79 7.76 8.70
CA ASP A 16 25.18 7.65 9.11
C ASP A 16 25.76 6.29 8.67
N PRO A 17 27.08 6.17 8.49
CA PRO A 17 27.71 4.89 8.20
C PRO A 17 27.39 3.88 9.32
N PRO A 18 27.27 2.58 9.01
CA PRO A 18 27.00 1.55 10.01
C PRO A 18 28.04 1.62 11.13
N ASN A 19 27.60 1.83 12.37
CA ASN A 19 28.50 1.80 13.52
C ASN A 19 28.92 0.34 13.78
N GLU A 20 30.21 0.03 13.67
CA GLU A 20 30.79 -1.30 13.93
C GLU A 20 30.70 -1.78 15.40
N GLY A 21 29.83 -1.20 16.25
CA GLY A 21 29.96 -1.32 17.70
C GLY A 21 28.70 -1.58 18.53
N GLN A 22 27.53 -1.80 17.94
CA GLN A 22 26.33 -2.17 18.70
C GLN A 22 25.76 -3.48 18.19
N ASP A 23 26.41 -4.57 18.59
CA ASP A 23 25.86 -5.92 18.51
C ASP A 23 24.51 -5.95 19.26
N LEU A 24 23.44 -6.29 18.54
CA LEU A 24 22.14 -6.60 19.13
C LEU A 24 22.26 -7.89 19.97
N ALA A 25 22.63 -7.76 21.24
CA ALA A 25 22.51 -8.83 22.19
C ALA A 25 21.02 -9.13 22.41
N ALA A 26 20.59 -10.30 21.95
CA ALA A 26 19.25 -10.85 22.07
C ALA A 26 18.68 -10.70 23.49
N SER A 27 17.53 -10.02 23.61
CA SER A 27 16.76 -9.93 24.86
C SER A 27 16.06 -11.27 25.14
N GLY A 28 16.72 -12.14 25.90
CA GLY A 28 16.10 -13.32 26.54
C GLY A 28 15.36 -12.95 27.84
N PRO A 29 14.40 -13.78 28.31
CA PRO A 29 13.44 -13.39 29.33
C PRO A 29 14.02 -13.36 30.76
N LEU A 30 13.43 -12.45 31.53
CA LEU A 30 13.69 -12.10 32.92
C LEU A 30 13.79 -13.32 33.86
N SER A 31 14.87 -13.42 34.65
CA SER A 31 14.95 -14.30 35.82
C SER A 31 15.58 -13.57 37.01
N THR A 32 14.88 -13.64 38.14
CA THR A 32 15.19 -13.01 39.42
C THR A 32 16.30 -13.75 40.18
N LYS A 33 17.31 -13.01 40.68
CA LYS A 33 17.95 -13.09 42.03
C LYS A 33 19.46 -12.81 41.97
N GLY A 34 19.93 -11.97 42.90
CA GLY A 34 21.33 -11.94 43.33
C GLY A 34 21.97 -10.55 43.27
N ARG A 35 22.21 -9.94 44.42
CA ARG A 35 23.05 -8.74 44.56
C ARG A 35 24.51 -9.10 44.27
N SER A 36 25.08 -8.52 43.23
CA SER A 36 26.52 -8.31 43.07
C SER A 36 26.76 -7.07 42.21
N LYS A 37 27.80 -6.30 42.55
CA LYS A 37 28.15 -4.99 41.99
C LYS A 37 28.21 -5.05 40.45
N LEU A 38 27.43 -4.18 39.80
CA LEU A 38 27.53 -3.94 38.37
C LEU A 38 28.89 -3.28 38.05
N PRO A 39 29.54 -3.63 36.92
CA PRO A 39 30.70 -2.90 36.41
C PRO A 39 30.26 -1.50 35.93
N PRO A 40 31.19 -0.54 35.75
CA PRO A 40 30.85 0.76 35.22
C PRO A 40 30.24 0.58 33.83
N VAL A 41 29.03 1.11 33.64
CA VAL A 41 28.41 1.25 32.31
C VAL A 41 29.40 2.04 31.46
N GLU A 42 30.06 1.37 30.53
CA GLU A 42 30.80 2.02 29.46
C GLU A 42 29.81 2.95 28.77
N LYS A 43 30.12 4.25 28.80
CA LYS A 43 29.23 5.30 28.34
C LYS A 43 28.91 5.02 26.88
N ALA A 44 27.70 4.52 26.62
CA ALA A 44 27.04 4.77 25.35
C ALA A 44 27.20 6.28 25.06
N PRO A 45 27.57 6.68 23.82
CA PRO A 45 27.59 8.09 23.47
C PRO A 45 26.25 8.67 23.92
N GLN A 46 26.30 9.71 24.76
CA GLN A 46 25.08 10.34 25.26
C GLN A 46 24.35 10.85 24.02
N LEU A 47 23.29 10.14 23.62
CA LEU A 47 22.44 10.54 22.50
C LEU A 47 21.96 11.96 22.81
N THR A 48 22.13 12.85 21.84
CA THR A 48 21.57 14.19 21.99
C THR A 48 20.04 14.05 22.00
N GLN A 49 19.36 15.01 22.62
CA GLN A 49 17.89 15.04 22.61
C GLN A 49 17.33 15.00 21.17
N ILE A 50 18.08 15.51 20.19
CA ILE A 50 17.72 15.47 18.77
C ILE A 50 17.82 14.03 18.22
N ASP A 51 18.88 13.29 18.57
CA ASP A 51 19.05 11.89 18.14
C ASP A 51 17.91 11.00 18.66
N GLU A 52 17.48 11.21 19.91
CA GLU A 52 16.34 10.48 20.49
C GLU A 52 15.04 10.76 19.73
N ILE A 53 14.81 12.02 19.36
CA ILE A 53 13.63 12.41 18.58
C ILE A 53 13.72 11.86 17.16
N LEU A 54 14.86 11.96 16.49
CA LEU A 54 15.07 11.43 15.15
C LEU A 54 14.82 9.92 15.11
N ASN A 55 15.33 9.18 16.09
CA ASN A 55 15.12 7.73 16.20
C ASN A 55 13.65 7.36 16.49
N ALA A 56 12.90 8.24 17.15
CA ALA A 56 11.46 8.04 17.36
C ALA A 56 10.63 8.31 16.09
N ILE A 57 11.03 9.29 15.28
CA ILE A 57 10.33 9.68 14.05
C ILE A 57 10.67 8.74 12.88
N LEU A 58 11.95 8.41 12.74
CA LEU A 58 12.53 7.58 11.69
C LEU A 58 13.36 6.48 12.36
N PRO A 59 12.74 5.33 12.66
CA PRO A 59 13.43 4.26 13.38
C PRO A 59 14.64 3.75 12.59
N PRO A 60 15.72 3.35 13.28
CA PRO A 60 16.90 2.76 12.65
C PRO A 60 16.52 1.53 11.82
N ARG A 61 17.22 1.35 10.69
CA ARG A 61 17.02 0.18 9.81
C ARG A 61 18.11 -0.86 10.05
N GLU A 62 17.74 -2.13 9.93
CA GLU A 62 18.70 -3.22 9.87
C GLU A 62 19.25 -3.30 8.44
N VAL A 63 20.57 -3.25 8.31
CA VAL A 63 21.29 -3.45 7.04
C VAL A 63 22.30 -4.56 7.22
N ASP A 64 22.42 -5.42 6.20
CA ASP A 64 23.42 -6.48 6.20
C ASP A 64 24.81 -5.85 6.03
N GLY A 65 25.65 -5.97 7.07
CA GLY A 65 27.04 -5.56 7.01
C GLY A 65 27.84 -6.46 6.06
N GLU A 66 28.96 -5.94 5.55
CA GLU A 66 29.82 -6.65 4.60
C GLU A 66 30.34 -8.00 5.14
N ASP A 67 30.37 -8.16 6.47
CA ASP A 67 30.76 -9.38 7.18
C ASP A 67 29.63 -10.41 7.35
N GLY A 68 28.44 -10.17 6.78
CA GLY A 68 27.26 -11.03 6.94
C GLY A 68 26.57 -10.90 8.30
N LYS A 69 26.90 -9.86 9.08
CA LYS A 69 26.24 -9.50 10.34
C LYS A 69 25.27 -8.35 10.11
N SER A 70 24.03 -8.47 10.59
CA SER A 70 23.07 -7.37 10.54
C SER A 70 23.49 -6.25 11.49
N GLN A 71 23.62 -5.04 10.97
CA GLN A 71 24.00 -3.83 11.69
C GLN A 71 22.83 -2.84 11.68
N LEU A 72 22.68 -2.09 12.77
CA LEU A 72 21.71 -1.00 12.84
C LEU A 72 22.30 0.26 12.22
N GLN A 73 21.54 0.85 11.31
CA GLN A 73 21.89 2.11 10.67
C GLN A 73 20.92 3.22 11.10
N TYR A 74 21.50 4.27 11.66
CA TYR A 74 20.80 5.42 12.22
C TYR A 74 20.72 6.55 11.20
N VAL A 75 19.67 7.35 11.32
CA VAL A 75 19.47 8.54 10.50
C VAL A 75 20.46 9.62 10.93
N SER A 76 21.06 10.31 9.96
CA SER A 76 22.09 11.32 10.25
C SER A 76 21.50 12.55 10.94
N ALA A 77 22.08 12.93 12.08
CA ALA A 77 21.74 14.17 12.79
C ALA A 77 22.45 15.42 12.22
N GLN A 78 23.20 15.27 11.11
CA GLN A 78 23.89 16.39 10.48
C GLN A 78 22.89 17.40 9.90
N PRO A 79 22.98 18.70 10.26
CA PRO A 79 22.16 19.75 9.66
C PRO A 79 22.36 19.82 8.14
N SER A 80 21.27 20.12 7.43
CA SER A 80 21.30 20.27 5.97
C SER A 80 21.58 21.71 5.54
N THR A 81 22.26 21.85 4.41
CA THR A 81 22.50 23.14 3.75
C THR A 81 21.57 23.30 2.53
N ARG A 82 21.48 24.52 1.98
CA ARG A 82 20.74 24.76 0.73
C ARG A 82 21.24 23.89 -0.43
N LEU A 83 22.55 23.58 -0.46
CA LEU A 83 23.12 22.73 -1.50
C LEU A 83 22.64 21.27 -1.35
N ASP A 84 22.51 20.78 -0.12
CA ASP A 84 22.00 19.43 0.15
C ASP A 84 20.56 19.25 -0.34
N VAL A 85 19.71 20.27 -0.15
CA VAL A 85 18.32 20.27 -0.64
C VAL A 85 18.27 20.26 -2.17
N ILE A 86 19.16 21.00 -2.84
CA ILE A 86 19.27 20.97 -4.31
C ILE A 86 19.69 19.58 -4.78
N ASN A 87 20.69 18.99 -4.13
CA ASN A 87 21.17 17.64 -4.45
C ASN A 87 20.06 16.59 -4.23
N LEU A 88 19.26 16.71 -3.17
CA LEU A 88 18.12 15.84 -2.90
C LEU A 88 17.08 15.91 -4.03
N GLN A 89 16.77 17.11 -4.51
CA GLN A 89 15.87 17.30 -5.64
C GLN A 89 16.42 16.64 -6.91
N GLU A 90 17.68 16.91 -7.29
CA GLU A 90 18.30 16.32 -8.47
C GLU A 90 18.34 14.79 -8.39
N GLN A 91 18.61 14.25 -7.21
CA GLN A 91 18.59 12.84 -6.92
C GLN A 91 17.20 12.20 -7.05
N LEU A 92 16.16 12.88 -6.58
CA LEU A 92 14.77 12.45 -6.76
C LEU A 92 14.41 12.40 -8.25
N ASP A 93 14.71 13.47 -8.99
CA ASP A 93 14.41 13.58 -10.41
C ASP A 93 15.13 12.49 -11.22
N GLN A 94 16.42 12.26 -10.94
CA GLN A 94 17.20 11.18 -11.54
C GLN A 94 16.60 9.80 -11.25
N ARG A 95 16.19 9.52 -10.01
CA ARG A 95 15.60 8.23 -9.63
C ARG A 95 14.22 8.03 -10.25
N LEU A 96 13.38 9.07 -10.32
CA LEU A 96 12.08 9.03 -11.01
C LEU A 96 12.26 8.70 -12.50
N GLN A 97 13.22 9.34 -13.16
CA GLN A 97 13.52 9.08 -14.57
C GLN A 97 14.11 7.69 -14.79
N TYR A 98 15.11 7.30 -13.99
CA TYR A 98 15.78 6.01 -14.11
C TYR A 98 14.84 4.83 -13.87
N ARG A 99 13.98 4.91 -12.84
CA ARG A 99 12.97 3.89 -12.54
C ARG A 99 11.69 4.03 -13.40
N GLN A 100 11.65 4.97 -14.35
CA GLN A 100 10.53 5.19 -15.26
C GLN A 100 9.17 5.38 -14.54
N ALA A 101 9.17 6.20 -13.50
CA ALA A 101 7.95 6.53 -12.78
C ALA A 101 6.93 7.23 -13.69
N ARG A 102 5.65 6.89 -13.54
CA ARG A 102 4.58 7.51 -14.35
C ARG A 102 4.31 8.93 -13.85
N GLU A 103 4.19 9.88 -14.78
CA GLU A 103 3.85 11.28 -14.48
C GLU A 103 2.37 11.46 -14.08
N THR A 104 1.49 10.56 -14.51
CA THR A 104 0.05 10.65 -14.24
C THR A 104 -0.51 9.33 -13.72
N GLY A 105 -1.55 9.43 -12.89
CA GLY A 105 -2.20 8.28 -12.28
C GLY A 105 -1.44 7.68 -11.09
N ILE A 106 -1.89 6.52 -10.63
CA ILE A 106 -1.28 5.81 -9.49
C ILE A 106 0.02 5.14 -9.97
N CYS A 107 1.11 5.39 -9.24
CA CYS A 107 2.43 4.85 -9.55
C CYS A 107 3.19 4.50 -8.25
N PRO A 108 3.48 3.21 -8.00
CA PRO A 108 4.11 2.78 -6.75
C PRO A 108 5.54 3.29 -6.61
N ILE A 109 6.30 3.35 -7.71
CA ILE A 109 7.68 3.88 -7.73
C ILE A 109 7.69 5.34 -7.28
N ARG A 110 6.73 6.13 -7.79
CA ARG A 110 6.61 7.55 -7.46
C ARG A 110 6.18 7.75 -6.01
N GLU A 111 5.21 6.96 -5.55
CA GLU A 111 4.76 6.95 -4.17
C GLU A 111 5.92 6.64 -3.21
N GLU A 112 6.71 5.61 -3.50
CA GLU A 112 7.90 5.22 -2.73
C GLU A 112 8.94 6.35 -2.68
N LEU A 113 9.33 6.92 -3.82
CA LEU A 113 10.36 7.96 -3.88
C LEU A 113 9.90 9.26 -3.19
N TYR A 114 8.64 9.66 -3.33
CA TYR A 114 8.11 10.80 -2.58
C TYR A 114 8.01 10.51 -1.08
N ALA A 115 7.66 9.29 -0.67
CA ALA A 115 7.65 8.91 0.73
C ALA A 115 9.05 9.03 1.35
N GLN A 116 10.09 8.51 0.67
CA GLN A 116 11.47 8.66 1.12
C GLN A 116 11.92 10.13 1.17
N THR A 117 11.58 10.92 0.13
CA THR A 117 11.89 12.36 0.12
C THR A 117 11.21 13.09 1.28
N PHE A 118 9.97 12.74 1.57
CA PHE A 118 9.24 13.36 2.67
C PHE A 118 9.82 12.97 4.04
N ASP A 119 10.27 11.72 4.20
CA ASP A 119 11.00 11.28 5.38
C ASP A 119 12.33 12.05 5.54
N GLU A 120 13.06 12.32 4.45
CA GLU A 120 14.26 13.17 4.48
C GLU A 120 13.92 14.62 4.87
N LEU A 121 12.86 15.21 4.31
CA LEU A 121 12.40 16.55 4.73
C LEU A 121 12.02 16.59 6.21
N ILE A 122 11.39 15.54 6.74
CA ILE A 122 11.08 15.44 8.16
C ILE A 122 12.38 15.40 8.97
N ARG A 123 13.40 14.64 8.54
CA ARG A 123 14.73 14.63 9.19
C ARG A 123 15.32 16.04 9.25
N GLU A 124 15.42 16.73 8.12
CA GLU A 124 15.98 18.09 8.03
C GLU A 124 15.23 19.07 8.93
N VAL A 125 13.91 19.07 8.83
CA VAL A 125 13.05 19.96 9.60
C VAL A 125 13.11 19.68 11.10
N THR A 126 13.26 18.42 11.50
CA THR A 126 13.41 18.02 12.90
C THR A 126 14.72 18.53 13.50
N ILE A 127 15.81 18.51 12.74
CA ILE A 127 17.11 19.02 13.17
C ILE A 127 17.02 20.54 13.41
N ASP A 128 16.31 21.27 12.54
CA ASP A 128 16.08 22.71 12.70
C ASP A 128 15.13 23.04 13.88
N CYS A 129 13.99 22.34 13.95
CA CYS A 129 12.94 22.56 14.93
C CYS A 129 12.18 21.24 15.17
N PRO A 130 12.47 20.52 16.26
CA PRO A 130 11.90 19.20 16.52
C PRO A 130 10.38 19.19 16.58
N GLU A 131 9.75 20.22 17.12
CA GLU A 131 8.29 20.33 17.24
C GLU A 131 7.62 20.38 15.86
N ARG A 132 8.25 21.07 14.90
CA ARG A 132 7.79 21.13 13.51
C ARG A 132 7.95 19.79 12.82
N GLY A 133 9.06 19.09 13.07
CA GLY A 133 9.30 17.73 12.61
C GLY A 133 8.23 16.75 13.11
N LEU A 134 7.90 16.80 14.39
CA LEU A 134 6.85 15.99 15.01
C LEU A 134 5.45 16.28 14.45
N LEU A 135 5.16 17.54 14.08
CA LEU A 135 3.92 17.88 13.39
C LEU A 135 3.87 17.28 11.98
N LEU A 136 4.96 17.36 11.22
CA LEU A 136 5.03 16.76 9.87
C LEU A 136 4.89 15.23 9.93
N LEU A 137 5.48 14.59 10.94
CA LEU A 137 5.28 13.17 11.21
C LEU A 137 3.80 12.81 11.36
N ARG A 138 3.05 13.57 12.16
CA ARG A 138 1.61 13.32 12.35
C ARG A 138 0.82 13.47 11.05
N VAL A 139 1.13 14.50 10.27
CA VAL A 139 0.51 14.73 8.95
C VAL A 139 0.82 13.56 8.00
N ARG A 140 2.07 13.07 7.98
CA ARG A 140 2.47 11.89 7.21
C ARG A 140 1.64 10.67 7.56
N ASP A 141 1.52 10.38 8.85
CA ASP A 141 0.86 9.17 9.32
C ASP A 141 -0.66 9.25 9.07
N GLU A 142 -1.27 10.43 9.24
CA GLU A 142 -2.67 10.67 8.89
C GLU A 142 -2.95 10.46 7.38
N ILE A 143 -2.08 10.99 6.50
CA ILE A 143 -2.20 10.79 5.05
C ILE A 143 -2.05 9.30 4.71
N ARG A 144 -1.07 8.59 5.29
CA ARG A 144 -0.88 7.15 5.07
C ARG A 144 -2.11 6.34 5.52
N MET A 145 -2.67 6.66 6.69
CA MET A 145 -3.90 6.03 7.18
C MET A 145 -5.09 6.30 6.25
N THR A 146 -5.22 7.52 5.74
CA THR A 146 -6.29 7.92 4.82
C THR A 146 -6.19 7.18 3.49
N ILE A 147 -4.99 7.06 2.93
CA ILE A 147 -4.75 6.31 1.70
C ILE A 147 -5.10 4.83 1.89
N ALA A 148 -4.67 4.21 3.00
CA ALA A 148 -4.98 2.81 3.30
C ALA A 148 -6.50 2.55 3.44
N ALA A 149 -7.22 3.49 4.05
CA ALA A 149 -8.68 3.42 4.12
C ALA A 149 -9.32 3.49 2.73
N TYR A 150 -8.87 4.40 1.86
CA TYR A 150 -9.36 4.49 0.49
C TYR A 150 -9.04 3.25 -0.34
N GLN A 151 -7.85 2.67 -0.19
CA GLN A 151 -7.48 1.39 -0.82
C GLN A 151 -8.46 0.28 -0.42
N THR A 152 -8.73 0.14 0.88
CA THR A 152 -9.67 -0.86 1.41
C THR A 152 -11.09 -0.68 0.86
N LEU A 153 -11.56 0.58 0.79
CA LEU A 153 -12.88 0.91 0.23
C LEU A 153 -12.94 0.62 -1.27
N TYR A 154 -11.87 0.92 -2.01
CA TYR A 154 -11.77 0.64 -3.44
C TYR A 154 -11.79 -0.87 -3.71
N GLU A 155 -10.98 -1.64 -2.99
CA GLU A 155 -10.95 -3.11 -3.08
C GLU A 155 -12.33 -3.72 -2.78
N SER A 156 -12.99 -3.23 -1.72
CA SER A 156 -14.35 -3.65 -1.37
C SER A 156 -15.36 -3.34 -2.47
N SER A 157 -15.23 -2.17 -3.10
CA SER A 157 -16.10 -1.73 -4.19
C SER A 157 -15.92 -2.60 -5.45
N VAL A 158 -14.67 -2.89 -5.82
CA VAL A 158 -14.34 -3.77 -6.94
C VAL A 158 -14.88 -5.18 -6.68
N ALA A 159 -14.66 -5.72 -5.47
CA ALA A 159 -15.15 -7.05 -5.09
C ALA A 159 -16.69 -7.14 -5.14
N PHE A 160 -17.39 -6.10 -4.67
CA PHE A 160 -18.85 -6.01 -4.78
C PHE A 160 -19.31 -6.00 -6.24
N GLY A 161 -18.68 -5.18 -7.09
CA GLY A 161 -18.99 -5.08 -8.51
C GLY A 161 -18.84 -6.44 -9.22
N THR A 162 -17.72 -7.12 -9.01
CA THR A 162 -17.45 -8.46 -9.56
C THR A 162 -18.50 -9.47 -9.10
N ARG A 163 -18.86 -9.47 -7.80
CA ARG A 163 -19.87 -10.38 -7.25
C ARG A 163 -21.25 -10.14 -7.87
N LYS A 164 -21.64 -8.89 -8.08
CA LYS A 164 -22.92 -8.55 -8.70
C LYS A 164 -22.96 -8.88 -10.18
N SER A 165 -21.87 -8.66 -10.90
CA SER A 165 -21.74 -9.11 -12.29
C SER A 165 -21.92 -10.62 -12.41
N LEU A 166 -21.24 -11.39 -11.54
CA LEU A 166 -21.36 -12.85 -11.53
C LEU A 166 -22.78 -13.32 -11.17
N GLN A 167 -23.41 -12.67 -10.18
CA GLN A 167 -24.79 -12.97 -9.79
C GLN A 167 -25.77 -12.72 -10.94
N ALA A 168 -25.58 -11.66 -11.72
CA ALA A 168 -26.41 -11.35 -12.88
C ALA A 168 -26.27 -12.41 -13.99
N GLU A 169 -25.05 -12.84 -14.29
CA GLU A 169 -24.78 -13.89 -15.28
C GLU A 169 -25.42 -15.23 -14.87
N GLN A 170 -25.28 -15.64 -13.61
CA GLN A 170 -25.92 -16.86 -13.09
C GLN A 170 -27.45 -16.76 -13.12
N GLY A 171 -28.01 -15.60 -12.75
CA GLY A 171 -29.44 -15.35 -12.81
C GLY A 171 -29.99 -15.43 -14.22
N LYS A 172 -29.28 -14.84 -15.20
CA LYS A 172 -29.64 -14.92 -16.62
C LYS A 172 -29.63 -16.36 -17.13
N ALA A 173 -28.53 -17.09 -16.89
CA ALA A 173 -28.40 -18.49 -17.30
C ALA A 173 -29.51 -19.39 -16.71
N GLY A 174 -29.98 -19.09 -15.48
CA GLY A 174 -31.10 -19.80 -14.87
C GLY A 174 -32.48 -19.45 -15.45
N LEU A 175 -32.65 -18.26 -16.02
CA LEU A 175 -33.91 -17.81 -16.61
C LEU A 175 -34.07 -18.25 -18.07
N GLU A 176 -32.97 -18.36 -18.83
CA GLU A 176 -32.97 -18.84 -20.22
C GLU A 176 -33.76 -20.13 -20.47
N PRO A 177 -33.59 -21.22 -19.68
CA PRO A 177 -34.37 -22.45 -19.89
C PRO A 177 -35.86 -22.27 -19.57
N LYS A 178 -36.20 -21.43 -18.59
CA LYS A 178 -37.61 -21.13 -18.27
C LYS A 178 -38.29 -20.38 -19.41
N ILE A 179 -37.60 -19.42 -20.02
CA ILE A 179 -38.10 -18.70 -21.19
C ILE A 179 -38.36 -19.70 -22.33
N GLY A 180 -37.39 -20.56 -22.66
CA GLY A 180 -37.56 -21.57 -23.71
C GLY A 180 -38.72 -22.55 -23.44
N GLY A 181 -38.90 -22.95 -22.18
CA GLY A 181 -40.04 -23.78 -21.77
C GLY A 181 -41.39 -23.07 -21.98
N LEU A 182 -41.53 -21.85 -21.48
CA LEU A 182 -42.76 -21.05 -21.60
C LEU A 182 -43.08 -20.68 -23.06
N GLU A 183 -42.06 -20.40 -23.88
CA GLU A 183 -42.24 -20.17 -25.32
C GLU A 183 -42.76 -21.41 -26.06
N THR A 184 -42.38 -22.60 -25.61
CA THR A 184 -42.88 -23.86 -26.17
C THR A 184 -44.33 -24.08 -25.75
N GLU A 185 -44.63 -23.93 -24.45
CA GLU A 185 -45.99 -24.08 -23.91
C GLU A 185 -46.99 -23.11 -24.55
N LYS A 186 -46.62 -21.83 -24.68
CA LYS A 186 -47.45 -20.83 -25.37
C LYS A 186 -47.79 -21.26 -26.79
N ARG A 187 -46.81 -21.78 -27.53
CA ARG A 187 -46.97 -22.22 -28.92
C ARG A 187 -47.93 -23.39 -29.04
N ASP A 188 -47.88 -24.31 -28.09
CA ASP A 188 -48.77 -25.48 -28.05
C ASP A 188 -50.21 -25.07 -27.71
N LEU A 189 -50.40 -24.15 -26.75
CA LEU A 189 -51.72 -23.62 -26.40
C LEU A 189 -52.35 -22.82 -27.56
N GLU A 190 -51.57 -22.00 -28.26
CA GLU A 190 -52.04 -21.28 -29.46
C GLU A 190 -52.48 -22.22 -30.57
N ARG A 191 -51.73 -23.32 -30.83
CA ARG A 191 -52.14 -24.37 -31.77
C ARG A 191 -53.45 -25.04 -31.35
N GLN A 192 -53.59 -25.37 -30.07
CA GLN A 192 -54.82 -25.98 -29.55
C GLN A 192 -56.02 -25.03 -29.68
N GLY A 193 -55.84 -23.74 -29.37
CA GLY A 193 -56.87 -22.71 -29.52
C GLY A 193 -57.32 -22.51 -30.97
N ALA A 194 -56.37 -22.44 -31.91
CA ALA A 194 -56.68 -22.36 -33.35
C ALA A 194 -57.43 -23.61 -33.85
N GLY A 195 -57.02 -24.80 -33.40
CA GLY A 195 -57.74 -26.06 -33.69
C GLY A 195 -59.16 -26.10 -33.13
N GLY A 196 -59.38 -25.54 -31.94
CA GLY A 196 -60.69 -25.41 -31.30
C GLY A 196 -61.64 -24.47 -32.05
N GLN A 197 -61.14 -23.32 -32.52
CA GLN A 197 -61.92 -22.37 -33.31
C GLN A 197 -62.34 -22.95 -34.68
N LEU A 198 -61.46 -23.71 -35.33
CA LEU A 198 -61.77 -24.42 -36.59
C LEU A 198 -62.85 -25.50 -36.40
N LYS A 199 -62.86 -26.21 -35.27
CA LYS A 199 -63.90 -27.20 -34.94
C LYS A 199 -65.25 -26.53 -34.63
N ASN A 200 -65.25 -25.44 -33.86
CA ASN A 200 -66.48 -24.71 -33.55
C ASN A 200 -67.09 -24.02 -34.79
N GLY A 201 -66.27 -23.47 -35.70
CA GLY A 201 -66.74 -22.90 -36.96
C GLY A 201 -67.37 -23.93 -37.91
N LYS A 202 -66.88 -25.18 -37.91
CA LYS A 202 -67.47 -26.30 -38.68
C LYS A 202 -68.78 -26.80 -38.06
N ASN A 203 -68.88 -26.82 -36.73
CA ASN A 203 -70.10 -27.22 -36.03
C ASN A 203 -71.22 -26.15 -36.09
N GLY A 204 -70.88 -24.86 -36.13
CA GLY A 204 -71.85 -23.78 -36.32
C GLY A 204 -72.50 -23.78 -37.72
N LYS A 205 -71.74 -24.11 -38.77
CA LYS A 205 -72.25 -24.23 -40.15
C LYS A 205 -73.12 -25.47 -40.38
N LYS A 206 -72.92 -26.55 -39.62
CA LYS A 206 -73.74 -27.78 -39.69
C LYS A 206 -75.10 -27.66 -38.98
N LYS A 207 -75.34 -26.63 -38.16
CA LYS A 207 -76.62 -26.41 -37.46
C LYS A 207 -77.62 -25.53 -38.23
N PHE A 208 -77.26 -25.06 -39.42
CA PHE A 208 -78.09 -24.17 -40.26
C PHE A 208 -78.43 -24.76 -41.64
N GLN A 209 -78.26 -26.07 -41.83
CA GLN A 209 -78.79 -26.82 -42.97
C GLN A 209 -79.83 -27.84 -42.49
#